data_AF-A0A9X0CCL4-F1
#
_entry.id   AF-A0A9X0CCL4-F1
#
_cell.length_a   1.000
_cell.length_b   1.000
_cell.length_c   1.000
_cell.angle_alpha   90.00
_cell.angle_beta   90.00
_cell.angle_gamma   90.00
#
_symmetry.space_group_name_H-M   'P 1'
#
loop_
_entity.id
_entity.type
_entity.pdbx_description
1 polymer ?
#
loop_
_entity_poly.entity_id
_entity_poly.type
_entity_poly.pdbx_seq_one_letter_code
_entity_poly.pdbx_strand_id
1 'polypeptide(L)'
;MEKSLGAGNHSEVWRKIITGVEDMHDFLKNSGRKKEQFRKDALKFCQRFWDEEKHSAQFSFTQFNKDIIDAIMYLIGDKKDRYETHKEALWFYEGMQSATEGEFQDEFDQETDNSAVNEMLKERDEILDKLIDLCLQLDEHEKLRKYKNDKLALYKGILVRVDFVGEKEYNYDKETLKSKVEQLYQDVGQTKDIPKFRENLLSTWQTQWEEGKGGEKMNEIGVGRKRTINGILQLCKQLKQLAMFRRYGKEALSFYEDVWEEKQATMKPPEMKKFLLNIKQLASSIGDHKSERLYDAALQTLEEPGKQPGAMLRPKAKQAAPKSEEKEEEEEEVVVGSEEEIVVESEETIEVGPEEEIIEVGSEEEEIIEVGSDEEMEMEVGAEEETEVGAEDETEVGAEAGEAENRCTIFKDTVTKQGGHWDLKKVAVHVLFPPDAVSKDTAMALLRWKSSVCSPPLQENEAIVSNVVELSTDIPEGFGFNKEVTLAISHSAADLKGYEVVVKKLIDKENDEWVDVDKTVDFRSLSGKGCFSLIRYF
;
A
#
# COMPACT_ATOMS: atom_id res chain seq x y z
N MET A 1 3.90 -34.51 -11.18
CA MET A 1 3.60 -33.30 -11.98
C MET A 1 2.61 -33.66 -13.08
N GLU A 2 3.00 -34.34 -14.16
CA GLU A 2 2.08 -34.63 -15.30
C GLU A 2 0.85 -35.51 -14.99
N LYS A 3 0.91 -36.44 -14.03
CA LYS A 3 -0.21 -37.39 -13.79
C LYS A 3 -1.30 -36.90 -12.83
N SER A 4 -1.12 -35.73 -12.21
CA SER A 4 -2.03 -35.20 -11.19
C SER A 4 -2.80 -33.96 -11.63
N LEU A 5 -2.50 -33.44 -12.82
CA LEU A 5 -3.02 -32.18 -13.32
C LEU A 5 -3.65 -32.46 -14.69
N GLY A 6 -4.94 -32.82 -14.71
CA GLY A 6 -5.73 -32.71 -15.94
C GLY A 6 -5.87 -31.23 -16.30
N ALA A 7 -6.14 -30.95 -17.58
CA ALA A 7 -6.35 -29.60 -18.08
C ALA A 7 -7.34 -28.84 -17.17
N GLY A 8 -6.90 -27.69 -16.61
CA GLY A 8 -7.70 -26.82 -15.75
C GLY A 8 -7.56 -27.05 -14.23
N ASN A 9 -6.80 -28.06 -13.77
CA ASN A 9 -6.61 -28.34 -12.33
C ASN A 9 -5.14 -28.15 -11.88
N HIS A 10 -4.53 -27.04 -12.29
CA HIS A 10 -3.12 -26.76 -12.04
C HIS A 10 -2.92 -25.97 -10.74
N SER A 11 -3.12 -26.63 -9.59
CA SER A 11 -2.94 -26.02 -8.26
C SER A 11 -1.53 -25.42 -8.04
N GLU A 12 -1.41 -24.45 -7.13
CA GLU A 12 -0.13 -23.86 -6.65
C GLU A 12 0.93 -24.88 -6.19
N VAL A 13 0.52 -26.14 -6.02
CA VAL A 13 1.35 -27.26 -5.62
C VAL A 13 2.56 -27.43 -6.53
N TRP A 14 2.45 -27.15 -7.84
CA TRP A 14 3.59 -27.28 -8.75
C TRP A 14 4.75 -26.36 -8.35
N ARG A 15 4.45 -25.11 -7.95
CA ARG A 15 5.46 -24.16 -7.48
C ARG A 15 6.07 -24.63 -6.16
N LYS A 16 5.24 -25.02 -5.20
CA LYS A 16 5.68 -25.56 -3.89
C LYS A 16 6.59 -26.78 -4.07
N ILE A 17 6.33 -27.65 -5.06
CA ILE A 17 7.20 -28.77 -5.42
C ILE A 17 8.53 -28.29 -5.99
N ILE A 18 8.53 -27.35 -6.94
CA ILE A 18 9.77 -26.84 -7.55
C ILE A 18 10.68 -26.24 -6.47
N THR A 19 10.14 -25.33 -5.66
CA THR A 19 10.89 -24.68 -4.58
C THR A 19 11.37 -25.70 -3.54
N GLY A 20 10.49 -26.58 -3.05
CA GLY A 20 10.86 -27.57 -2.04
C GLY A 20 11.92 -28.57 -2.49
N VAL A 21 11.93 -28.96 -3.77
CA VAL A 21 12.97 -29.85 -4.33
C VAL A 21 14.30 -29.09 -4.50
N GLU A 22 14.27 -27.82 -4.90
CA GLU A 22 15.49 -26.99 -4.96
C GLU A 22 16.10 -26.79 -3.58
N ASP A 23 15.30 -26.47 -2.56
CA ASP A 23 15.72 -26.29 -1.17
C ASP A 23 16.34 -27.57 -0.60
N MET A 24 15.73 -28.72 -0.88
CA MET A 24 16.27 -30.02 -0.49
C MET A 24 17.66 -30.25 -1.10
N HIS A 25 17.83 -29.93 -2.39
CA HIS A 25 19.12 -30.07 -3.07
C HIS A 25 20.20 -29.15 -2.48
N ASP A 26 19.84 -27.93 -2.08
CA ASP A 26 20.75 -27.00 -1.43
C ASP A 26 21.14 -27.45 -0.02
N PHE A 27 20.17 -27.90 0.75
CA PHE A 27 20.39 -28.45 2.10
C PHE A 27 21.36 -29.63 2.08
N LEU A 28 21.22 -30.53 1.10
CA LEU A 28 22.03 -31.74 1.02
C LEU A 28 23.48 -31.48 0.57
N LYS A 29 23.84 -30.26 0.13
CA LYS A 29 25.19 -29.85 -0.34
C LYS A 29 25.85 -30.81 -1.36
N ASN A 30 25.05 -31.68 -1.96
CA ASN A 30 25.49 -32.75 -2.81
C ASN A 30 24.41 -32.94 -3.85
N SER A 31 24.68 -32.43 -5.06
CA SER A 31 24.14 -32.86 -6.37
C SER A 31 23.77 -31.70 -7.30
N GLY A 32 24.69 -30.74 -7.52
CA GLY A 32 24.49 -29.67 -8.51
C GLY A 32 24.04 -30.19 -9.89
N ARG A 33 24.52 -31.38 -10.33
CA ARG A 33 24.03 -32.02 -11.57
C ARG A 33 22.57 -32.50 -11.51
N LYS A 34 22.11 -33.04 -10.38
CA LYS A 34 20.72 -33.49 -10.24
C LYS A 34 19.78 -32.31 -10.07
N LYS A 35 20.20 -31.29 -9.31
CA LYS A 35 19.48 -30.01 -9.21
C LYS A 35 19.34 -29.38 -10.60
N GLU A 36 20.42 -29.27 -11.37
CA GLU A 36 20.37 -28.71 -12.72
C GLU A 36 19.48 -29.54 -13.66
N GLN A 37 19.52 -30.87 -13.55
CA GLN A 37 18.62 -31.73 -14.32
C GLN A 37 17.15 -31.49 -13.95
N PHE A 38 16.85 -31.42 -12.66
CA PHE A 38 15.52 -31.08 -12.18
C PHE A 38 15.07 -29.69 -12.66
N ARG A 39 15.93 -28.67 -12.58
CA ARG A 39 15.63 -27.33 -13.10
C ARG A 39 15.30 -27.33 -14.59
N LYS A 40 16.01 -28.13 -15.39
CA LYS A 40 15.70 -28.30 -16.82
C LYS A 40 14.36 -28.98 -17.05
N ASP A 41 14.02 -29.99 -16.26
CA ASP A 41 12.75 -30.69 -16.38
C ASP A 41 11.57 -29.82 -15.89
N ALA A 42 11.77 -29.06 -14.80
CA ALA A 42 10.84 -28.05 -14.31
C ALA A 42 10.62 -26.93 -15.31
N LEU A 43 11.69 -26.43 -15.95
CA LEU A 43 11.58 -25.39 -16.98
C LEU A 43 10.74 -25.88 -18.17
N LYS A 44 11.01 -27.07 -18.69
CA LYS A 44 10.22 -27.67 -19.77
C LYS A 44 8.76 -27.86 -19.38
N PHE A 45 8.50 -28.24 -18.12
CA PHE A 45 7.16 -28.33 -17.58
C PHE A 45 6.47 -26.95 -17.61
N CYS A 46 7.09 -25.91 -17.03
CA CYS A 46 6.51 -24.57 -16.99
C CYS A 46 6.31 -23.98 -18.40
N GLN A 47 7.24 -24.19 -19.33
CA GLN A 47 7.11 -23.72 -20.73
C GLN A 47 5.90 -24.33 -21.43
N ARG A 48 5.78 -25.67 -21.42
CA ARG A 48 4.59 -26.32 -22.00
C ARG A 48 3.31 -25.89 -21.29
N PHE A 49 3.37 -25.73 -19.97
CA PHE A 49 2.22 -25.34 -19.18
C PHE A 49 1.77 -23.90 -19.52
N TRP A 50 2.73 -23.00 -19.70
CA TRP A 50 2.47 -21.66 -20.22
C TRP A 50 1.87 -21.67 -21.62
N ASP A 51 2.40 -22.49 -22.53
CA ASP A 51 1.85 -22.64 -23.87
C ASP A 51 0.41 -23.15 -23.83
N GLU A 52 0.09 -24.12 -22.96
CA GLU A 52 -1.28 -24.63 -22.75
C GLU A 52 -2.23 -23.53 -22.23
N GLU A 53 -1.83 -22.77 -21.21
CA GLU A 53 -2.63 -21.67 -20.65
C GLU A 53 -2.83 -20.53 -21.65
N LYS A 54 -1.77 -20.12 -22.37
CA LYS A 54 -1.82 -19.03 -23.35
C LYS A 54 -2.76 -19.34 -24.52
N HIS A 55 -2.86 -20.60 -24.93
CA HIS A 55 -3.77 -21.04 -26.00
C HIS A 55 -5.14 -21.48 -25.48
N SER A 56 -5.37 -21.40 -24.17
CA SER A 56 -6.69 -21.65 -23.59
C SER A 56 -7.66 -20.55 -24.00
N ALA A 57 -8.90 -20.94 -24.34
CA ALA A 57 -9.97 -19.99 -24.60
C ALA A 57 -10.34 -19.13 -23.36
N GLN A 58 -9.94 -19.59 -22.17
CA GLN A 58 -10.16 -18.93 -20.88
C GLN A 58 -8.97 -18.07 -20.44
N PHE A 59 -7.98 -17.87 -21.31
CA PHE A 59 -6.81 -17.07 -20.99
C PHE A 59 -7.19 -15.69 -20.47
N SER A 60 -6.61 -15.31 -19.34
CA SER A 60 -6.75 -14.00 -18.73
C SER A 60 -5.46 -13.62 -18.00
N PHE A 61 -5.23 -12.31 -17.83
CA PHE A 61 -4.05 -11.81 -17.14
C PHE A 61 -4.25 -11.88 -15.63
N THR A 62 -3.99 -13.06 -15.06
CA THR A 62 -4.22 -13.36 -13.64
C THR A 62 -2.90 -13.49 -12.88
N GLN A 63 -2.98 -13.38 -11.55
CA GLN A 63 -1.86 -13.68 -10.66
C GLN A 63 -1.34 -15.12 -10.85
N PHE A 64 -2.24 -16.06 -11.17
CA PHE A 64 -1.87 -17.44 -11.50
C PHE A 64 -0.99 -17.54 -12.76
N ASN A 65 -1.35 -16.80 -13.81
CA ASN A 65 -0.57 -16.80 -15.05
C ASN A 65 0.76 -16.04 -14.89
N LYS A 66 0.76 -14.97 -14.09
CA LYS A 66 1.99 -14.28 -13.65
C LYS A 66 2.93 -15.26 -12.97
N ASP A 67 2.36 -16.14 -12.15
CA ASP A 67 3.13 -17.09 -11.38
C ASP A 67 3.87 -18.13 -12.21
N ILE A 68 3.29 -18.53 -13.35
CA ILE A 68 3.93 -19.41 -14.35
C ILE A 68 5.08 -18.66 -15.04
N ILE A 69 4.83 -17.44 -15.52
CA ILE A 69 5.84 -16.59 -16.18
C ILE A 69 7.05 -16.34 -15.26
N ASP A 70 6.80 -15.97 -14.00
CA ASP A 70 7.86 -15.71 -13.02
C ASP A 70 8.71 -16.97 -12.75
N ALA A 71 8.08 -18.14 -12.71
CA ALA A 71 8.79 -19.41 -12.57
C ALA A 71 9.65 -19.74 -13.79
N ILE A 72 9.16 -19.49 -15.01
CA ILE A 72 9.94 -19.66 -16.24
C ILE A 72 11.18 -18.75 -16.22
N MET A 73 10.99 -17.46 -15.90
CA MET A 73 12.10 -16.50 -15.80
C MET A 73 13.13 -16.95 -14.76
N TYR A 74 12.69 -17.38 -13.59
CA TYR A 74 13.57 -17.88 -12.52
C TYR A 74 14.37 -19.12 -12.93
N LEU A 75 13.74 -20.09 -13.62
CA LEU A 75 14.37 -21.36 -13.99
C LEU A 75 15.34 -21.25 -15.18
N ILE A 76 15.15 -20.26 -16.05
CA ILE A 76 16.07 -19.97 -17.16
C ILE A 76 17.40 -19.45 -16.63
N GLY A 77 17.38 -18.63 -15.58
CA GLY A 77 18.59 -18.07 -14.99
C GLY A 77 19.44 -17.35 -16.05
N ASP A 78 20.75 -17.62 -16.06
CA ASP A 78 21.72 -16.88 -16.91
C ASP A 78 21.88 -17.45 -18.34
N LYS A 79 20.95 -18.29 -18.80
CA LYS A 79 21.07 -19.03 -20.07
C LYS A 79 20.93 -18.10 -21.29
N LYS A 80 21.52 -18.53 -22.41
CA LYS A 80 21.56 -17.80 -23.70
C LYS A 80 20.16 -17.57 -24.31
N ASP A 81 19.17 -18.35 -23.90
CA ASP A 81 17.80 -18.34 -24.44
C ASP A 81 16.87 -17.34 -23.70
N ARG A 82 17.43 -16.32 -23.03
CA ARG A 82 16.64 -15.35 -22.26
C ARG A 82 15.75 -14.48 -23.14
N TYR A 83 16.22 -14.05 -24.31
CA TYR A 83 15.53 -13.03 -25.11
C TYR A 83 14.04 -13.34 -25.36
N GLU A 84 13.71 -14.53 -25.88
CA GLU A 84 12.32 -14.89 -26.16
C GLU A 84 11.45 -14.96 -24.90
N THR A 85 12.00 -15.49 -23.80
CA THR A 85 11.27 -15.48 -22.52
C THR A 85 11.05 -14.07 -22.00
N HIS A 86 12.02 -13.17 -22.13
CA HIS A 86 11.87 -11.79 -21.66
C HIS A 86 10.85 -11.05 -22.51
N LYS A 87 10.82 -11.31 -23.82
CA LYS A 87 9.81 -10.75 -24.73
C LYS A 87 8.41 -11.25 -24.39
N GLU A 88 8.28 -12.54 -24.11
CA GLU A 88 7.02 -13.15 -23.68
C GLU A 88 6.56 -12.62 -22.31
N ALA A 89 7.48 -12.52 -21.35
CA ALA A 89 7.20 -11.91 -20.05
C ALA A 89 6.81 -10.44 -20.18
N LEU A 90 7.49 -9.67 -21.04
CA LEU A 90 7.15 -8.28 -21.31
C LEU A 90 5.71 -8.19 -21.84
N TRP A 91 5.37 -8.96 -22.87
CA TRP A 91 4.01 -9.01 -23.40
C TRP A 91 2.97 -9.33 -22.31
N PHE A 92 3.26 -10.32 -21.46
CA PHE A 92 2.36 -10.71 -20.37
C PHE A 92 2.16 -9.58 -19.35
N TYR A 93 3.23 -8.98 -18.83
CA TYR A 93 3.15 -7.91 -17.84
C TYR A 93 2.50 -6.65 -18.42
N GLU A 94 2.71 -6.34 -19.71
CA GLU A 94 2.03 -5.22 -20.39
C GLU A 94 0.52 -5.45 -20.46
N GLY A 95 0.12 -6.69 -20.80
CA GLY A 95 -1.28 -7.09 -20.81
C GLY A 95 -1.91 -7.07 -19.43
N MET A 96 -1.19 -7.54 -18.41
CA MET A 96 -1.64 -7.54 -17.02
C MET A 96 -1.81 -6.13 -16.45
N GLN A 97 -0.86 -5.23 -16.71
CA GLN A 97 -1.00 -3.82 -16.36
C GLN A 97 -2.25 -3.23 -17.03
N SER A 98 -2.39 -3.43 -18.34
CA SER A 98 -3.48 -2.84 -19.12
C SER A 98 -4.86 -3.37 -18.72
N ALA A 99 -4.97 -4.66 -18.43
CA ALA A 99 -6.23 -5.30 -18.02
C ALA A 99 -6.74 -4.80 -16.67
N THR A 100 -5.83 -4.42 -15.78
CA THR A 100 -6.16 -4.02 -14.40
C THR A 100 -6.11 -2.51 -14.18
N GLU A 101 -5.69 -1.70 -15.16
CA GLU A 101 -5.50 -0.24 -14.99
C GLU A 101 -6.78 0.52 -14.66
N GLY A 102 -7.89 0.18 -15.34
CA GLY A 102 -9.17 0.85 -15.10
C GLY A 102 -9.69 0.62 -13.68
N GLU A 103 -9.78 -0.65 -13.27
CA GLU A 103 -10.22 -1.04 -11.93
C GLU A 103 -9.28 -0.50 -10.86
N PHE A 104 -7.96 -0.57 -11.10
CA PHE A 104 -6.96 0.00 -10.19
C PHE A 104 -7.18 1.49 -9.97
N GLN A 105 -7.36 2.29 -11.03
CA GLN A 105 -7.49 3.73 -10.89
C GLN A 105 -8.78 4.12 -10.14
N ASP A 106 -9.90 3.46 -10.46
CA ASP A 106 -11.19 3.71 -9.82
C ASP A 106 -11.17 3.40 -8.33
N GLU A 107 -10.53 2.28 -7.96
CA GLU A 107 -10.39 1.86 -6.56
C GLU A 107 -9.36 2.70 -5.83
N PHE A 108 -8.21 2.96 -6.46
CA PHE A 108 -7.11 3.69 -5.85
C PHE A 108 -7.54 5.09 -5.47
N ASP A 109 -8.31 5.79 -6.32
CA ASP A 109 -8.79 7.14 -6.02
C ASP A 109 -9.83 7.20 -4.89
N GLN A 110 -10.55 6.12 -4.63
CA GLN A 110 -11.62 6.04 -3.63
C GLN A 110 -11.16 5.46 -2.30
N GLU A 111 -10.14 4.60 -2.30
CA GLU A 111 -9.66 3.90 -1.11
C GLU A 111 -9.05 4.90 -0.12
N THR A 112 -9.50 4.91 1.12
CA THR A 112 -9.02 5.84 2.16
C THR A 112 -8.26 5.15 3.28
N ASP A 113 -8.36 3.83 3.38
CA ASP A 113 -7.57 3.05 4.32
C ASP A 113 -6.10 3.07 3.90
N ASN A 114 -5.23 3.56 4.80
CA ASN A 114 -3.83 3.75 4.41
C ASN A 114 -3.12 2.43 4.13
N SER A 115 -3.46 1.34 4.84
CA SER A 115 -2.83 0.04 4.62
C SER A 115 -3.20 -0.51 3.24
N ALA A 116 -4.49 -0.48 2.90
CA ALA A 116 -4.98 -0.85 1.57
C ALA A 116 -4.34 -0.02 0.45
N VAL A 117 -4.25 1.31 0.61
CA VAL A 117 -3.57 2.18 -0.37
C VAL A 117 -2.09 1.80 -0.55
N ASN A 118 -1.38 1.41 0.51
CA ASN A 118 0.02 1.01 0.40
C ASN A 118 0.19 -0.34 -0.30
N GLU A 119 -0.68 -1.32 -0.04
CA GLU A 119 -0.65 -2.60 -0.77
C GLU A 119 -0.99 -2.41 -2.25
N MET A 120 -2.02 -1.63 -2.57
CA MET A 120 -2.35 -1.31 -3.97
C MET A 120 -1.19 -0.60 -4.67
N LEU A 121 -0.55 0.37 -4.00
CA LEU A 121 0.63 1.05 -4.53
C LEU A 121 1.77 0.07 -4.77
N LYS A 122 2.02 -0.86 -3.84
CA LYS A 122 3.06 -1.89 -3.92
C LYS A 122 2.86 -2.82 -5.09
N GLU A 123 1.67 -3.39 -5.25
CA GLU A 123 1.34 -4.26 -6.38
C GLU A 123 1.59 -3.55 -7.71
N ARG A 124 1.14 -2.29 -7.85
CA ARG A 124 1.36 -1.50 -9.07
C ARG A 124 2.83 -1.16 -9.30
N ASP A 125 3.55 -0.83 -8.23
CA ASP A 125 4.96 -0.48 -8.25
C ASP A 125 5.83 -1.65 -8.70
N GLU A 126 5.52 -2.86 -8.22
CA GLU A 126 6.19 -4.12 -8.58
C GLU A 126 5.98 -4.48 -10.05
N ILE A 127 4.76 -4.32 -10.58
CA ILE A 127 4.46 -4.52 -12.01
C ILE A 127 5.31 -3.57 -12.86
N LEU A 128 5.35 -2.29 -12.50
CA LEU A 128 6.12 -1.29 -13.23
C LEU A 128 7.64 -1.54 -13.12
N ASP A 129 8.14 -1.98 -11.97
CA ASP A 129 9.54 -2.38 -11.82
C ASP A 129 9.89 -3.56 -12.75
N LYS A 130 9.01 -4.56 -12.84
CA LYS A 130 9.20 -5.69 -13.76
C LYS A 130 9.21 -5.24 -15.21
N LEU A 131 8.30 -4.37 -15.61
CA LEU A 131 8.25 -3.82 -16.96
C LEU A 131 9.50 -3.02 -17.31
N ILE A 132 9.97 -2.17 -16.38
CA ILE A 132 11.21 -1.39 -16.54
C ILE A 132 12.43 -2.30 -16.69
N ASP A 133 12.55 -3.32 -15.83
CA ASP A 133 13.65 -4.30 -15.88
C ASP A 133 13.64 -5.10 -17.18
N LEU A 134 12.48 -5.59 -17.61
CA LEU A 134 12.33 -6.31 -18.88
C LEU A 134 12.69 -5.43 -20.08
N CYS A 135 12.25 -4.16 -20.08
CA CYS A 135 12.60 -3.23 -21.16
C CYS A 135 14.11 -2.92 -21.20
N LEU A 136 14.78 -2.84 -20.05
CA LEU A 136 16.24 -2.68 -19.98
C LEU A 136 16.96 -3.90 -20.55
N GLN A 137 16.47 -5.10 -20.26
CA GLN A 137 17.10 -6.34 -20.71
C GLN A 137 16.87 -6.65 -22.19
N LEU A 138 15.82 -6.08 -22.78
CA LEU A 138 15.47 -6.22 -24.20
C LEU A 138 15.91 -5.02 -25.06
N ASP A 139 16.56 -4.01 -24.47
CA ASP A 139 16.92 -2.75 -25.13
C ASP A 139 15.70 -1.98 -25.74
N GLU A 140 14.52 -2.14 -25.13
CA GLU A 140 13.25 -1.52 -25.55
C GLU A 140 13.14 -0.07 -25.04
N HIS A 141 13.95 0.83 -25.60
CA HIS A 141 14.12 2.21 -25.09
C HIS A 141 12.82 3.05 -25.05
N GLU A 142 11.92 2.89 -26.02
CA GLU A 142 10.65 3.63 -26.05
C GLU A 142 9.71 3.17 -24.93
N LYS A 143 9.53 1.86 -24.79
CA LYS A 143 8.73 1.26 -23.71
C LYS A 143 9.34 1.55 -22.33
N LEU A 144 10.66 1.48 -22.20
CA LEU A 144 11.37 1.86 -20.98
C LEU A 144 11.03 3.29 -20.55
N ARG A 145 11.04 4.24 -21.49
CA ARG A 145 10.68 5.63 -21.21
C ARG A 145 9.21 5.75 -20.81
N LYS A 146 8.31 5.03 -21.49
CA LYS A 146 6.88 4.98 -21.15
C LYS A 146 6.68 4.50 -19.71
N TYR A 147 7.20 3.34 -19.33
CA TYR A 147 6.96 2.77 -18.00
C TYR A 147 7.64 3.57 -16.87
N LYS A 148 8.78 4.22 -17.14
CA LYS A 148 9.33 5.21 -16.20
C LYS A 148 8.42 6.42 -16.00
N ASN A 149 7.76 6.89 -17.07
CA ASN A 149 6.78 7.98 -16.97
C ASN A 149 5.49 7.54 -16.25
N ASP A 150 5.03 6.30 -16.48
CA ASP A 150 3.86 5.75 -15.77
C ASP A 150 4.15 5.64 -14.27
N LYS A 151 5.33 5.12 -13.90
CA LYS A 151 5.80 5.07 -12.51
C LYS A 151 5.97 6.47 -11.88
N LEU A 152 6.47 7.42 -12.66
CA LEU A 152 6.54 8.83 -12.26
C LEU A 152 5.15 9.41 -11.99
N ALA A 153 4.16 9.10 -12.83
CA ALA A 153 2.78 9.55 -12.66
C ALA A 153 2.15 8.94 -11.40
N LEU A 154 2.29 7.62 -11.18
CA LEU A 154 1.82 6.91 -10.00
C LEU A 154 2.34 7.55 -8.70
N TYR A 155 3.66 7.74 -8.59
CA TYR A 155 4.26 8.34 -7.39
C TYR A 155 3.89 9.81 -7.19
N LYS A 156 3.73 10.58 -8.27
CA LYS A 156 3.24 11.96 -8.17
C LYS A 156 1.79 11.99 -7.69
N GLY A 157 0.95 11.09 -8.19
CA GLY A 157 -0.45 10.96 -7.80
C GLY A 157 -0.60 10.69 -6.30
N ILE A 158 0.14 9.72 -5.77
CA ILE A 158 0.03 9.40 -4.33
C ILE A 158 0.56 10.52 -3.43
N LEU A 159 1.62 11.24 -3.83
CA LEU A 159 2.22 12.30 -3.01
C LEU A 159 1.30 13.52 -2.80
N VAL A 160 0.34 13.73 -3.70
CA VAL A 160 -0.62 14.85 -3.61
C VAL A 160 -1.87 14.50 -2.82
N ARG A 161 -2.08 13.23 -2.47
CA ARG A 161 -3.21 12.79 -1.64
C ARG A 161 -3.09 13.27 -0.20
N VAL A 162 -4.22 13.66 0.37
CA VAL A 162 -4.30 14.27 1.72
C VAL A 162 -4.30 13.21 2.82
N ASP A 163 -4.99 12.11 2.56
CA ASP A 163 -5.15 10.92 3.38
C ASP A 163 -3.93 9.98 3.34
N PHE A 164 -3.02 10.18 2.38
CA PHE A 164 -1.83 9.35 2.27
C PHE A 164 -0.78 9.65 3.35
N VAL A 165 -0.50 8.65 4.17
CA VAL A 165 0.49 8.68 5.26
C VAL A 165 1.79 8.00 4.79
N GLY A 166 1.68 6.82 4.17
CA GLY A 166 2.77 6.09 3.48
C GLY A 166 3.58 5.18 4.40
N GLU A 167 3.71 3.90 4.10
CA GLU A 167 4.37 2.95 4.98
C GLU A 167 5.88 2.95 4.82
N LYS A 168 6.59 2.88 5.95
CA LYS A 168 8.06 2.85 5.94
C LYS A 168 8.61 1.51 5.50
N GLU A 169 7.88 0.42 5.76
CA GLU A 169 8.28 -0.93 5.38
C GLU A 169 8.52 -1.04 3.87
N TYR A 170 7.63 -0.44 3.07
CA TYR A 170 7.73 -0.39 1.61
C TYR A 170 8.52 0.81 1.07
N ASN A 171 9.15 1.61 1.95
CA ASN A 171 9.82 2.86 1.57
C ASN A 171 8.86 3.84 0.85
N TYR A 172 7.60 3.88 1.29
CA TYR A 172 6.54 4.74 0.78
C TYR A 172 6.24 5.95 1.65
N ASP A 173 7.08 6.23 2.64
CA ASP A 173 7.00 7.52 3.30
C ASP A 173 7.24 8.67 2.29
N LYS A 174 6.58 9.81 2.54
CA LYS A 174 6.56 10.95 1.62
C LYS A 174 7.96 11.44 1.21
N GLU A 175 8.95 11.36 2.09
CA GLU A 175 10.32 11.81 1.79
C GLU A 175 11.03 10.85 0.83
N THR A 176 10.90 9.55 1.07
CA THR A 176 11.47 8.53 0.20
C THR A 176 10.80 8.54 -1.18
N LEU A 177 9.47 8.59 -1.25
CA LEU A 177 8.75 8.68 -2.54
C LEU A 177 9.09 9.94 -3.32
N LYS A 178 9.20 11.09 -2.65
CA LYS A 178 9.65 12.33 -3.29
C LYS A 178 11.04 12.15 -3.91
N SER A 179 11.96 11.50 -3.20
CA SER A 179 13.31 11.23 -3.72
C SER A 179 13.29 10.29 -4.92
N LYS A 180 12.44 9.24 -4.89
CA LYS A 180 12.19 8.37 -6.05
C LYS A 180 11.64 9.14 -7.26
N VAL A 181 10.71 10.07 -7.06
CA VAL A 181 10.18 10.94 -8.13
C VAL A 181 11.28 11.80 -8.76
N GLU A 182 12.15 12.39 -7.94
CA GLU A 182 13.28 13.19 -8.43
C GLU A 182 14.30 12.35 -9.21
N GLN A 183 14.54 11.12 -8.78
CA GLN A 183 15.37 10.17 -9.53
C GLN A 183 14.73 9.82 -10.87
N LEU A 184 13.43 9.51 -10.90
CA LEU A 184 12.71 9.21 -12.13
C LEU A 184 12.76 10.39 -13.13
N TYR A 185 12.61 11.63 -12.67
CA TYR A 185 12.81 12.81 -13.52
C TYR A 185 14.21 12.85 -14.16
N GLN A 186 15.26 12.48 -13.42
CA GLN A 186 16.61 12.39 -13.99
C GLN A 186 16.69 11.25 -15.01
N ASP A 187 16.14 10.09 -14.69
CA ASP A 187 16.18 8.88 -15.51
C ASP A 187 15.45 9.04 -16.85
N VAL A 188 14.42 9.90 -16.93
CA VAL A 188 13.69 10.21 -18.17
C VAL A 188 14.21 11.49 -18.88
N GLY A 189 15.28 12.10 -18.37
CA GLY A 189 15.87 13.31 -18.96
C GLY A 189 15.07 14.60 -18.71
N GLN A 190 14.19 14.60 -17.71
CA GLN A 190 13.30 15.71 -17.32
C GLN A 190 13.79 16.44 -16.05
N THR A 191 15.10 16.49 -15.81
CA THR A 191 15.71 17.15 -14.63
C THR A 191 15.27 18.61 -14.45
N LYS A 192 14.93 19.29 -15.55
CA LYS A 192 14.43 20.68 -15.55
C LYS A 192 13.07 20.84 -14.87
N ASP A 193 12.29 19.77 -14.74
CA ASP A 193 10.96 19.79 -14.12
C ASP A 193 11.01 19.58 -12.59
N ILE A 194 12.15 19.15 -12.04
CA ILE A 194 12.32 18.91 -10.60
C ILE A 194 12.00 20.14 -9.74
N PRO A 195 12.50 21.36 -10.05
CA PRO A 195 12.15 22.55 -9.27
C PRO A 195 10.66 22.84 -9.27
N LYS A 196 10.01 22.76 -10.44
CA LYS A 196 8.57 22.97 -10.59
C LYS A 196 7.75 21.92 -9.84
N PHE A 197 8.18 20.66 -9.88
CA PHE A 197 7.59 19.57 -9.09
C PHE A 197 7.66 19.89 -7.59
N ARG A 198 8.83 20.28 -7.08
CA ARG A 198 9.02 20.64 -5.68
C ARG A 198 8.14 21.82 -5.26
N GLU A 199 8.02 22.85 -6.10
CA GLU A 199 7.15 24.01 -5.85
C GLU A 199 5.68 23.63 -5.78
N ASN A 200 5.20 22.84 -6.74
CA ASN A 200 3.82 22.35 -6.74
C ASN A 200 3.54 21.47 -5.51
N LEU A 201 4.44 20.54 -5.19
CA LEU A 201 4.31 19.67 -4.03
C LEU A 201 4.29 20.46 -2.72
N LEU A 202 5.14 21.50 -2.61
CA LEU A 202 5.15 22.40 -1.47
C LEU A 202 3.79 23.11 -1.32
N SER A 203 3.25 23.67 -2.40
CA SER A 203 1.94 24.33 -2.38
C SER A 203 0.82 23.37 -1.94
N THR A 204 0.83 22.13 -2.45
CA THR A 204 -0.14 21.11 -2.05
C THR A 204 -0.05 20.79 -0.57
N TRP A 205 1.15 20.48 -0.06
CA TRP A 205 1.32 20.13 1.36
C TRP A 205 1.03 21.30 2.30
N GLN A 206 1.30 22.54 1.88
CA GLN A 206 0.89 23.74 2.61
C GLN A 206 -0.63 23.81 2.74
N THR A 207 -1.35 23.59 1.65
CA THR A 207 -2.83 23.57 1.66
C THR A 207 -3.35 22.49 2.62
N GLN A 208 -2.83 21.26 2.52
CA GLN A 208 -3.15 20.16 3.43
C GLN A 208 -2.88 20.50 4.90
N TRP A 209 -1.77 21.18 5.17
CA TRP A 209 -1.41 21.59 6.52
C TRP A 209 -2.34 22.66 7.09
N GLU A 210 -2.69 23.67 6.29
CA GLU A 210 -3.60 24.75 6.69
C GLU A 210 -5.03 24.26 6.91
N GLU A 211 -5.57 23.43 6.01
CA GLU A 211 -6.90 22.82 6.13
C GLU A 211 -7.05 21.97 7.40
N GLY A 212 -5.96 21.32 7.81
CA GLY A 212 -5.95 20.52 9.04
C GLY A 212 -6.06 21.35 10.33
N LYS A 213 -5.86 22.67 10.33
CA LYS A 213 -5.72 23.47 11.57
C LYS A 213 -7.02 23.70 12.36
N GLY A 214 -8.20 23.33 11.83
CA GLY A 214 -9.49 23.79 12.37
C GLY A 214 -10.62 22.78 12.58
N GLY A 215 -10.39 21.46 12.63
CA GLY A 215 -11.46 20.45 12.77
C GLY A 215 -11.33 19.51 13.98
N GLU A 216 -12.39 18.73 14.26
CA GLU A 216 -12.45 17.64 15.28
C GLU A 216 -11.29 16.63 15.20
N LYS A 217 -10.55 16.61 14.08
CA LYS A 217 -9.26 15.91 13.87
C LYS A 217 -8.08 16.45 14.72
N MET A 218 -8.31 17.42 15.62
CA MET A 218 -7.32 17.90 16.59
C MET A 218 -7.02 16.88 17.70
N ASN A 219 -7.88 15.88 17.90
CA ASN A 219 -7.82 15.00 19.07
C ASN A 219 -6.84 13.82 18.92
N GLU A 220 -6.27 13.62 17.74
CA GLU A 220 -5.11 12.74 17.54
C GLU A 220 -4.03 13.52 16.81
N ILE A 221 -2.89 13.74 17.48
CA ILE A 221 -1.70 14.23 16.79
C ILE A 221 -1.16 13.11 15.89
N GLY A 222 -1.76 13.02 14.70
CA GLY A 222 -1.58 11.91 13.77
C GLY A 222 -0.22 11.91 13.08
N VAL A 223 0.26 10.70 12.78
CA VAL A 223 1.52 10.45 12.04
C VAL A 223 1.56 11.21 10.71
N GLY A 224 0.44 11.34 10.01
CA GLY A 224 0.31 12.08 8.76
C GLY A 224 0.63 13.58 8.89
N ARG A 225 0.21 14.24 9.98
CA ARG A 225 0.51 15.67 10.23
C ARG A 225 1.99 15.90 10.42
N LYS A 226 2.63 15.05 11.23
CA LYS A 226 4.07 15.09 11.49
C LYS A 226 4.87 14.94 10.19
N ARG A 227 4.48 14.00 9.32
CA ARG A 227 5.13 13.79 8.02
C ARG A 227 4.95 14.98 7.10
N THR A 228 3.75 15.55 7.04
CA THR A 228 3.43 16.71 6.19
C THR A 228 4.25 17.93 6.58
N ILE A 229 4.30 18.32 7.86
CA ILE A 229 5.07 19.49 8.28
C ILE A 229 6.58 19.31 8.08
N ASN A 230 7.11 18.11 8.33
CA ASN A 230 8.52 17.82 8.05
C ASN A 230 8.83 17.91 6.54
N GLY A 231 7.93 17.41 5.71
CA GLY A 231 8.01 17.51 4.26
C GLY A 231 8.03 18.97 3.78
N ILE A 232 7.15 19.82 4.31
CA ILE A 232 7.13 21.27 4.02
C ILE A 232 8.48 21.90 4.39
N LEU A 233 9.02 21.60 5.58
CA LEU A 233 10.30 22.15 6.03
C LEU A 233 11.45 21.74 5.11
N GLN A 234 11.49 20.48 4.69
CA GLN A 234 12.50 19.97 3.77
C GLN A 234 12.40 20.63 2.38
N LEU A 235 11.20 20.73 1.83
CA LEU A 235 10.95 21.39 0.55
C LEU A 235 11.34 22.88 0.60
N CYS A 236 11.01 23.59 1.67
CA CYS A 236 11.43 24.98 1.86
C CYS A 236 12.97 25.12 1.85
N LYS A 237 13.70 24.19 2.49
CA LYS A 237 15.18 24.18 2.45
C LYS A 237 15.70 23.94 1.04
N GLN A 238 15.16 22.94 0.33
CA GLN A 238 15.60 22.58 -1.02
C GLN A 238 15.30 23.67 -2.06
N LEU A 239 14.18 24.37 -1.91
CA LEU A 239 13.79 25.51 -2.74
C LEU A 239 14.41 26.83 -2.28
N LYS A 240 15.25 26.83 -1.24
CA LYS A 240 15.88 28.02 -0.63
C LYS A 240 14.87 29.11 -0.21
N GLN A 241 13.65 28.72 0.16
CA GLN A 241 12.59 29.63 0.60
C GLN A 241 12.70 29.92 2.11
N LEU A 242 13.69 30.72 2.49
CA LEU A 242 14.02 30.97 3.91
C LEU A 242 12.85 31.56 4.73
N ALA A 243 12.06 32.46 4.15
CA ALA A 243 10.91 33.05 4.84
C ALA A 243 9.83 32.00 5.18
N MET A 244 9.51 31.13 4.21
CA MET A 244 8.56 30.03 4.41
C MET A 244 9.11 28.99 5.38
N PHE A 245 10.40 28.65 5.27
CA PHE A 245 11.07 27.76 6.21
C PHE A 245 10.96 28.25 7.65
N ARG A 246 11.17 29.55 7.90
CA ARG A 246 11.03 30.15 9.23
C ARG A 246 9.58 30.14 9.73
N ARG A 247 8.61 30.47 8.86
CA ARG A 247 7.18 30.43 9.21
C ARG A 247 6.75 29.03 9.62
N TYR A 248 6.88 28.05 8.74
CA TYR A 248 6.49 26.67 9.01
C TYR A 248 7.37 26.04 10.10
N GLY A 249 8.60 26.51 10.28
CA GLY A 249 9.47 26.13 11.38
C GLY A 249 8.86 26.46 12.75
N LYS A 250 8.32 27.67 12.91
CA LYS A 250 7.61 28.06 14.15
C LYS A 250 6.35 27.22 14.37
N GLU A 251 5.59 26.96 13.31
CA GLU A 251 4.40 26.13 13.37
C GLU A 251 4.73 24.67 13.73
N ALA A 252 5.82 24.13 13.17
CA ALA A 252 6.33 22.81 13.50
C ALA A 252 6.76 22.73 14.97
N LEU A 253 7.45 23.74 15.50
CA LEU A 253 7.80 23.78 16.92
C LEU A 253 6.55 23.78 17.82
N SER A 254 5.54 24.59 17.49
CA SER A 254 4.26 24.59 18.23
C SER A 254 3.61 23.20 18.20
N PHE A 255 3.55 22.59 17.01
CA PHE A 255 3.01 21.24 16.84
C PHE A 255 3.77 20.21 17.67
N TYR A 256 5.11 20.25 17.67
CA TYR A 256 5.91 19.33 18.46
C TYR A 256 5.78 19.57 19.97
N GLU A 257 5.51 20.80 20.40
CA GLU A 257 5.22 21.07 21.81
C GLU A 257 3.90 20.47 22.24
N ASP A 258 2.86 20.52 21.39
CA ASP A 258 1.60 19.81 21.67
C ASP A 258 1.82 18.28 21.69
N VAL A 259 2.65 17.73 20.79
CA VAL A 259 3.06 16.31 20.82
C VAL A 259 3.76 15.95 22.14
N TRP A 260 4.65 16.83 22.61
CA TRP A 260 5.36 16.65 23.85
C TRP A 260 4.38 16.64 25.02
N GLU A 261 3.51 17.65 25.13
CA GLU A 261 2.48 17.77 26.17
C GLU A 261 1.64 16.49 26.28
N GLU A 262 1.23 15.90 25.16
CA GLU A 262 0.39 14.70 25.11
C GLU A 262 1.17 13.41 25.44
N LYS A 263 2.36 13.23 24.85
CA LYS A 263 3.03 11.92 24.80
C LYS A 263 4.18 11.77 25.77
N GLN A 264 4.67 12.84 26.39
CA GLN A 264 5.85 12.75 27.28
C GLN A 264 5.66 11.74 28.43
N ALA A 265 4.46 11.56 28.97
CA ALA A 265 4.23 10.71 30.13
C ALA A 265 4.45 9.21 29.82
N THR A 266 4.33 8.82 28.54
CA THR A 266 4.50 7.45 28.07
C THR A 266 5.83 7.21 27.37
N MET A 267 6.57 8.27 27.01
CA MET A 267 7.88 8.15 26.35
C MET A 267 8.95 7.59 27.28
N LYS A 268 9.82 6.74 26.73
CA LYS A 268 11.02 6.28 27.45
C LYS A 268 12.08 7.38 27.46
N PRO A 269 12.99 7.45 28.46
CA PRO A 269 14.03 8.48 28.51
C PRO A 269 14.89 8.63 27.24
N PRO A 270 15.30 7.54 26.54
CA PRO A 270 16.02 7.68 25.26
C PRO A 270 15.19 8.35 24.16
N GLU A 271 13.89 8.10 24.13
CA GLU A 271 12.96 8.68 23.15
C GLU A 271 12.74 10.17 23.43
N MET A 272 12.58 10.54 24.71
CA MET A 272 12.52 11.94 25.14
C MET A 272 13.78 12.70 24.72
N LYS A 273 14.97 12.14 24.98
CA LYS A 273 16.25 12.76 24.59
C LYS A 273 16.33 12.99 23.08
N LYS A 274 15.95 11.97 22.28
CA LYS A 274 15.91 12.09 20.81
C LYS A 274 14.90 13.14 20.36
N PHE A 275 13.73 13.21 21.00
CA PHE A 275 12.69 14.18 20.69
C PHE A 275 13.18 15.62 20.93
N LEU A 276 13.67 15.89 22.14
CA LEU A 276 14.16 17.22 22.52
C LEU A 276 15.36 17.66 21.67
N LEU A 277 16.26 16.74 21.31
CA LEU A 277 17.37 17.02 20.39
C LEU A 277 16.87 17.49 19.02
N ASN A 278 15.86 16.82 18.46
CA ASN A 278 15.30 17.16 17.15
C ASN A 278 14.65 18.55 17.15
N ILE A 279 13.84 18.88 18.16
CA ILE A 279 13.18 20.19 18.25
C ILE A 279 14.19 21.31 18.56
N LYS A 280 15.26 21.02 19.33
CA LYS A 280 16.40 21.94 19.53
C LYS A 280 17.08 22.24 18.21
N GLN A 281 17.45 21.23 17.44
CA GLN A 281 18.07 21.40 16.13
C GLN A 281 17.16 22.18 15.16
N LEU A 282 15.85 21.91 15.19
CA LEU A 282 14.88 22.67 14.40
C LEU A 282 14.87 24.16 14.81
N ALA A 283 14.80 24.46 16.11
CA ALA A 283 14.84 25.82 16.64
C ALA A 283 16.12 26.56 16.23
N SER A 284 17.29 25.91 16.37
CA SER A 284 18.57 26.47 15.89
C SER A 284 18.51 26.75 14.39
N SER A 285 17.99 25.80 13.59
CA SER A 285 17.95 25.94 12.13
C SER A 285 17.07 27.08 11.63
N ILE A 286 16.03 27.46 12.37
CA ILE A 286 15.14 28.57 12.03
C ILE A 286 15.57 29.90 12.67
N GLY A 287 16.62 29.89 13.50
CA GLY A 287 17.11 31.05 14.25
C GLY A 287 16.28 31.41 15.48
N ASP A 288 15.50 30.48 16.04
CA ASP A 288 14.74 30.70 17.27
C ASP A 288 15.59 30.33 18.51
N HIS A 289 16.53 31.21 18.84
CA HIS A 289 17.44 31.03 19.97
C HIS A 289 16.73 30.95 21.32
N LYS A 290 15.49 31.49 21.43
CA LYS A 290 14.71 31.40 22.65
C LYS A 290 14.22 29.97 22.85
N SER A 291 13.59 29.39 21.83
CA SER A 291 13.18 27.98 21.85
C SER A 291 14.35 27.03 21.99
N GLU A 292 15.45 27.27 21.29
CA GLU A 292 16.67 26.47 21.38
C GLU A 292 17.18 26.36 22.82
N ARG A 293 17.28 27.49 23.54
CA ARG A 293 17.70 27.51 24.96
C ARG A 293 16.71 26.79 25.88
N LEU A 294 15.41 26.89 25.59
CA LEU A 294 14.38 26.17 26.37
C LEU A 294 14.51 24.66 26.23
N TYR A 295 14.68 24.16 25.00
CA TYR A 295 14.85 22.73 24.76
C TYR A 295 16.20 22.21 25.27
N ASP A 296 17.25 23.04 25.25
CA ASP A 296 18.53 22.72 25.88
C ASP A 296 18.41 22.57 27.40
N ALA A 297 17.70 23.47 28.07
CA ALA A 297 17.42 23.35 29.50
C ALA A 297 16.59 22.09 29.84
N ALA A 298 15.62 21.76 28.98
CA ALA A 298 14.85 20.52 29.12
C ALA A 298 15.74 19.27 28.94
N LEU A 299 16.68 19.27 27.99
CA LEU A 299 17.66 18.20 27.82
C LEU A 299 18.54 18.05 29.06
N GLN A 300 19.06 19.14 29.62
CA GLN A 300 19.88 19.12 30.83
C GLN A 300 19.11 18.56 32.03
N THR A 301 17.83 18.92 32.17
CA THR A 301 16.96 18.39 33.24
C THR A 301 16.80 16.86 33.18
N LEU A 302 16.80 16.29 31.97
CA LEU A 302 16.71 14.85 31.76
C LEU A 302 18.02 14.10 32.14
N GLU A 303 19.14 14.80 32.18
CA GLU A 303 20.44 14.24 32.59
C GLU A 303 20.63 14.22 34.11
N GLU A 304 19.80 14.95 34.86
CA GLU A 304 19.81 14.95 36.32
C GLU A 304 19.05 13.74 36.89
N PRO A 305 19.66 12.93 37.78
CA PRO A 305 19.03 11.73 38.30
C PRO A 305 17.75 12.05 39.10
N GLY A 306 16.63 11.49 38.65
CA GLY A 306 15.32 11.64 39.31
C GLY A 306 14.52 12.89 38.92
N LYS A 307 15.00 13.71 37.97
CA LYS A 307 14.23 14.83 37.42
C LYS A 307 13.70 14.51 36.03
N GLN A 308 12.54 15.08 35.71
CA GLN A 308 11.94 15.03 34.38
C GLN A 308 11.54 16.44 33.95
N PRO A 309 11.66 16.78 32.65
CA PRO A 309 11.18 18.06 32.13
C PRO A 309 9.67 18.20 32.33
N GLY A 310 9.19 19.44 32.45
CA GLY A 310 7.77 19.73 32.63
C GLY A 310 6.93 19.42 31.38
N ALA A 311 5.62 19.23 31.59
CA ALA A 311 4.66 18.99 30.51
C ALA A 311 4.57 20.12 29.49
N MET A 312 4.55 21.36 29.96
CA MET A 312 4.59 22.52 29.08
C MET A 312 6.03 23.02 28.95
N LEU A 313 6.61 22.92 27.75
CA LEU A 313 7.95 23.46 27.46
C LEU A 313 7.92 25.00 27.33
N ARG A 314 6.80 25.56 26.88
CA ARG A 314 6.54 27.01 26.81
C ARG A 314 5.26 27.37 27.57
N PRO A 315 5.24 28.47 28.35
CA PRO A 315 3.98 29.03 28.84
C PRO A 315 3.13 29.52 27.67
N LYS A 316 1.93 28.94 27.46
CA LYS A 316 0.98 29.44 26.45
C LYS A 316 0.58 30.86 26.84
N ALA A 317 0.73 31.82 25.90
CA ALA A 317 0.28 33.19 26.13
C ALA A 317 -1.24 33.16 26.39
N LYS A 318 -1.69 33.68 27.54
CA LYS A 318 -3.12 33.87 27.80
C LYS A 318 -3.69 34.70 26.66
N GLN A 319 -4.68 34.18 25.92
CA GLN A 319 -5.54 35.02 25.09
C GLN A 319 -6.11 36.11 26.00
N ALA A 320 -5.74 37.36 25.74
CA ALA A 320 -6.30 38.49 26.44
C ALA A 320 -7.77 38.60 26.06
N ALA A 321 -8.66 38.37 27.03
CA ALA A 321 -10.04 38.82 26.93
C ALA A 321 -10.07 40.34 26.68
N PRO A 322 -11.04 40.86 25.90
CA PRO A 322 -11.04 42.26 25.51
C PRO A 322 -11.27 43.09 26.77
N LYS A 323 -10.26 43.87 27.18
CA LYS A 323 -10.46 44.92 28.16
C LYS A 323 -10.59 46.24 27.44
N SER A 324 -11.75 46.83 27.71
CA SER A 324 -12.19 48.19 27.46
C SER A 324 -11.13 49.25 27.71
N GLU A 325 -11.26 50.30 26.90
CA GLU A 325 -10.62 51.61 26.82
C GLU A 325 -10.05 52.27 28.10
N GLU A 326 -9.04 53.09 27.80
CA GLU A 326 -8.46 54.24 28.51
C GLU A 326 -7.52 54.00 29.71
N LYS A 327 -6.22 54.22 29.47
CA LYS A 327 -5.56 55.51 29.77
C LYS A 327 -4.16 55.60 29.16
N GLU A 328 -3.90 56.72 28.49
CA GLU A 328 -2.58 57.22 28.13
C GLU A 328 -1.79 57.59 29.40
N GLU A 329 -0.49 57.32 29.43
CA GLU A 329 0.51 58.18 30.08
C GLU A 329 1.94 57.77 29.65
N GLU A 330 2.50 58.66 28.82
CA GLU A 330 3.88 59.16 28.69
C GLU A 330 5.12 58.25 28.72
N GLU A 331 5.94 58.52 27.69
CA GLU A 331 7.32 58.11 27.49
C GLU A 331 8.26 58.72 28.53
N GLU A 332 9.21 57.93 29.04
CA GLU A 332 10.42 58.47 29.68
C GLU A 332 11.65 57.77 29.08
N GLU A 333 12.38 58.52 28.26
CA GLU A 333 13.75 58.21 27.83
C GLU A 333 14.69 58.16 29.03
N VAL A 334 15.50 57.10 29.14
CA VAL A 334 16.75 57.16 29.90
C VAL A 334 17.90 56.72 29.00
N VAL A 335 18.62 57.72 28.53
CA VAL A 335 19.96 57.64 27.93
C VAL A 335 20.98 57.37 29.03
N VAL A 336 21.73 56.28 28.93
CA VAL A 336 23.11 56.21 29.45
C VAL A 336 23.96 55.44 28.45
N GLY A 337 24.87 56.15 27.80
CA GLY A 337 25.93 55.58 26.99
C GLY A 337 27.11 55.13 27.83
N SER A 338 27.84 54.15 27.31
CA SER A 338 29.28 54.03 27.52
C SER A 338 29.86 53.27 26.34
N GLU A 339 30.58 54.01 25.52
CA GLU A 339 31.51 53.54 24.50
C GLU A 339 32.65 52.76 25.18
N GLU A 340 33.04 51.60 24.64
CA GLU A 340 34.42 51.15 24.64
C GLU A 340 34.71 50.46 23.31
N GLU A 341 35.53 51.14 22.50
CA GLU A 341 36.21 50.61 21.33
C GLU A 341 37.20 49.51 21.74
N ILE A 342 37.18 48.37 21.05
CA ILE A 342 38.38 47.54 20.89
C ILE A 342 38.54 47.27 19.40
N VAL A 343 39.50 47.97 18.81
CA VAL A 343 40.09 47.69 17.49
C VAL A 343 41.14 46.61 17.67
N VAL A 344 41.05 45.49 16.94
CA VAL A 344 42.23 44.77 16.45
C VAL A 344 41.93 44.19 15.06
N GLU A 345 42.72 44.64 14.10
CA GLU A 345 42.88 44.15 12.74
C GLU A 345 43.44 42.71 12.71
N SER A 346 43.04 41.89 11.74
CA SER A 346 43.97 41.27 10.79
C SER A 346 43.25 40.43 9.74
N GLU A 347 43.76 40.60 8.53
CA GLU A 347 43.46 39.92 7.28
C GLU A 347 43.85 38.44 7.34
N GLU A 348 43.10 37.56 6.66
CA GLU A 348 43.72 36.63 5.70
C GLU A 348 42.67 36.08 4.72
N THR A 349 42.83 36.48 3.47
CA THR A 349 42.20 35.94 2.27
C THR A 349 42.86 34.62 1.88
N ILE A 350 42.09 33.59 1.55
CA ILE A 350 42.55 32.48 0.69
C ILE A 350 41.54 32.31 -0.44
N GLU A 351 41.97 32.73 -1.63
CA GLU A 351 41.41 32.34 -2.91
C GLU A 351 41.83 30.90 -3.24
N VAL A 352 40.90 30.07 -3.71
CA VAL A 352 41.21 28.91 -4.55
C VAL A 352 40.24 28.92 -5.72
N GLY A 353 40.78 29.23 -6.90
CA GLY A 353 40.08 29.16 -8.19
C GLY A 353 39.99 27.72 -8.73
N PRO A 354 39.23 27.52 -9.82
CA PRO A 354 38.87 26.20 -10.33
C PRO A 354 39.91 25.67 -11.32
N GLU A 355 40.12 24.36 -11.34
CA GLU A 355 40.78 23.66 -12.45
C GLU A 355 39.72 22.94 -13.29
N GLU A 356 39.63 23.35 -14.55
CA GLU A 356 38.99 22.62 -15.64
C GLU A 356 39.95 21.51 -16.12
N GLU A 357 39.43 20.32 -16.36
CA GLU A 357 40.10 19.33 -17.22
C GLU A 357 39.13 18.85 -18.30
N ILE A 358 39.54 19.11 -19.54
CA ILE A 358 38.87 18.80 -20.79
C ILE A 358 39.35 17.41 -21.22
N ILE A 359 38.42 16.47 -21.48
CA ILE A 359 38.71 15.28 -22.28
C ILE A 359 37.69 15.20 -23.40
N GLU A 360 38.21 15.35 -24.62
CA GLU A 360 37.57 15.12 -25.90
C GLU A 360 38.01 13.72 -26.41
N VAL A 361 37.34 13.23 -27.48
CA VAL A 361 37.50 11.95 -28.23
C VAL A 361 36.41 10.94 -27.85
N GLY A 362 35.59 10.39 -28.75
CA GLY A 362 35.52 10.48 -30.21
C GLY A 362 34.27 9.74 -30.71
N SER A 363 33.76 10.18 -31.84
CA SER A 363 32.66 9.61 -32.64
C SER A 363 33.05 8.30 -33.30
N GLU A 364 32.10 7.37 -33.43
CA GLU A 364 32.04 6.41 -34.55
C GLU A 364 30.57 6.01 -34.84
N GLU A 365 30.28 5.91 -36.13
CA GLU A 365 28.97 5.74 -36.78
C GLU A 365 28.60 4.24 -37.01
N GLU A 366 27.46 4.03 -37.68
CA GLU A 366 26.98 2.82 -38.39
C GLU A 366 26.31 1.72 -37.51
N GLU A 367 25.24 1.03 -37.89
CA GLU A 367 24.63 0.78 -39.21
C GLU A 367 23.15 0.37 -39.06
N ILE A 368 22.33 0.68 -40.06
CA ILE A 368 20.91 0.33 -40.20
C ILE A 368 20.79 -1.04 -40.87
N ILE A 369 19.98 -1.95 -40.32
CA ILE A 369 19.43 -3.09 -41.09
C ILE A 369 17.94 -3.26 -40.77
N GLU A 370 17.09 -2.88 -41.72
CA GLU A 370 15.71 -3.35 -41.88
C GLU A 370 15.72 -4.80 -42.39
N VAL A 371 14.91 -5.69 -41.80
CA VAL A 371 14.18 -6.72 -42.55
C VAL A 371 12.86 -6.99 -41.81
N GLY A 372 11.74 -6.67 -42.47
CA GLY A 372 10.41 -7.08 -42.04
C GLY A 372 10.03 -8.47 -42.55
N SER A 373 8.95 -9.01 -42.00
CA SER A 373 7.90 -9.67 -42.78
C SER A 373 6.73 -10.03 -41.88
N ASP A 374 5.56 -9.67 -42.39
CA ASP A 374 4.20 -10.03 -42.01
C ASP A 374 4.00 -11.53 -41.75
N GLU A 375 2.98 -11.89 -40.97
CA GLU A 375 1.79 -12.55 -41.52
C GLU A 375 0.67 -12.68 -40.47
N GLU A 376 -0.52 -12.33 -40.94
CA GLU A 376 -1.84 -12.37 -40.29
C GLU A 376 -2.35 -13.82 -40.17
N MET A 377 -3.17 -14.13 -39.15
CA MET A 377 -4.38 -14.94 -39.36
C MET A 377 -5.43 -14.82 -38.24
N GLU A 378 -6.69 -14.83 -38.69
CA GLU A 378 -7.95 -14.56 -38.00
C GLU A 378 -8.59 -15.77 -37.27
N MET A 379 -9.58 -15.45 -36.40
CA MET A 379 -10.80 -16.22 -36.03
C MET A 379 -10.60 -17.53 -35.22
N GLU A 380 -11.43 -17.95 -34.26
CA GLU A 380 -12.88 -17.87 -34.09
C GLU A 380 -13.27 -18.25 -32.63
N VAL A 381 -14.53 -17.96 -32.28
CA VAL A 381 -15.21 -17.90 -30.98
C VAL A 381 -15.35 -19.26 -30.25
N GLY A 382 -15.26 -19.28 -28.91
CA GLY A 382 -15.73 -20.42 -28.12
C GLY A 382 -15.60 -20.33 -26.58
N ALA A 383 -16.71 -19.95 -25.93
CA ALA A 383 -17.24 -20.40 -24.63
C ALA A 383 -16.32 -20.51 -23.37
N GLU A 384 -16.43 -19.46 -22.54
CA GLU A 384 -16.74 -19.39 -21.08
C GLU A 384 -16.58 -20.65 -20.18
N GLU A 385 -15.74 -20.54 -19.13
CA GLU A 385 -15.91 -21.05 -17.74
C GLU A 385 -14.63 -20.66 -16.92
N GLU A 386 -14.60 -19.66 -16.05
CA GLU A 386 -14.90 -19.71 -14.60
C GLU A 386 -13.96 -20.58 -13.75
N THR A 387 -13.05 -19.91 -13.03
CA THR A 387 -12.08 -20.49 -12.07
C THR A 387 -12.10 -19.73 -10.74
N GLU A 388 -11.99 -20.49 -9.65
CA GLU A 388 -12.17 -20.08 -8.25
C GLU A 388 -10.83 -20.19 -7.49
N VAL A 389 -10.64 -19.31 -6.51
CA VAL A 389 -9.36 -18.95 -5.85
C VAL A 389 -9.29 -19.51 -4.43
N GLY A 390 -8.11 -20.00 -4.01
CA GLY A 390 -7.80 -20.46 -2.66
C GLY A 390 -6.90 -19.49 -1.87
N ALA A 391 -7.09 -19.45 -0.56
CA ALA A 391 -6.47 -18.55 0.42
C ALA A 391 -5.25 -19.15 1.14
N GLU A 392 -4.36 -18.29 1.64
CA GLU A 392 -3.15 -18.63 2.42
C GLU A 392 -3.25 -18.21 3.91
N ASP A 393 -2.36 -18.81 4.71
CA ASP A 393 -2.37 -18.97 6.18
C ASP A 393 -1.43 -17.94 6.86
N GLU A 394 -1.84 -17.34 7.99
CA GLU A 394 -1.07 -16.32 8.74
C GLU A 394 -0.82 -16.69 10.21
N THR A 395 0.34 -16.27 10.72
CA THR A 395 0.88 -16.55 12.06
C THR A 395 0.47 -15.51 13.12
N GLU A 396 0.20 -15.99 14.35
CA GLU A 396 -0.26 -15.21 15.51
C GLU A 396 0.81 -14.33 16.19
N VAL A 397 0.42 -13.12 16.61
CA VAL A 397 0.87 -12.49 17.87
C VAL A 397 -0.31 -11.72 18.50
N GLY A 398 -0.63 -12.05 19.76
CA GLY A 398 -1.81 -11.54 20.46
C GLY A 398 -1.68 -10.15 21.08
N ALA A 399 -2.79 -9.40 21.02
CA ALA A 399 -3.18 -8.36 21.94
C ALA A 399 -4.72 -8.25 21.91
N GLU A 400 -5.36 -8.19 23.07
CA GLU A 400 -6.82 -8.12 23.22
C GLU A 400 -7.36 -6.82 22.59
N ALA A 401 -8.23 -6.97 21.59
CA ALA A 401 -8.75 -5.90 20.75
C ALA A 401 -10.28 -5.96 20.66
N GLY A 402 -10.93 -4.79 20.70
CA GLY A 402 -12.38 -4.65 20.68
C GLY A 402 -13.04 -5.22 19.42
N GLU A 403 -14.34 -5.54 19.49
CA GLU A 403 -15.06 -6.28 18.44
C GLU A 403 -15.00 -5.69 17.02
N ALA A 404 -14.67 -4.40 16.88
CA ALA A 404 -14.48 -3.73 15.58
C ALA A 404 -13.17 -4.12 14.87
N GLU A 405 -12.15 -4.58 15.59
CA GLU A 405 -10.86 -5.02 15.01
C GLU A 405 -10.92 -6.47 14.47
N ASN A 406 -12.02 -7.18 14.75
CA ASN A 406 -12.19 -8.61 14.44
C ASN A 406 -13.06 -8.87 13.20
N ARG A 407 -13.67 -7.82 12.65
CA ARG A 407 -14.55 -7.86 11.46
C ARG A 407 -14.09 -6.82 10.45
N CYS A 408 -14.03 -7.19 9.18
CA CYS A 408 -13.77 -6.27 8.07
C CYS A 408 -15.08 -6.05 7.29
N THR A 409 -15.41 -4.80 6.98
CA THR A 409 -16.59 -4.49 6.16
C THR A 409 -16.27 -4.80 4.69
N ILE A 410 -16.98 -5.76 4.10
CA ILE A 410 -16.85 -6.08 2.67
C ILE A 410 -17.65 -5.08 1.84
N PHE A 411 -18.90 -4.84 2.22
CA PHE A 411 -19.83 -4.03 1.45
C PHE A 411 -20.91 -3.44 2.36
N LYS A 412 -21.32 -2.20 2.12
CA LYS A 412 -22.44 -1.56 2.83
C LYS A 412 -23.32 -0.83 1.84
N ASP A 413 -24.61 -1.13 1.85
CA ASP A 413 -25.60 -0.48 0.99
C ASP A 413 -27.01 -0.50 1.61
N THR A 414 -27.93 0.24 1.01
CA THR A 414 -29.33 0.29 1.42
C THR A 414 -30.16 -0.71 0.61
N VAL A 415 -30.64 -1.76 1.27
CA VAL A 415 -31.61 -2.69 0.67
C VAL A 415 -32.98 -2.06 0.70
N THR A 416 -33.60 -1.89 -0.48
CA THR A 416 -34.93 -1.27 -0.60
C THR A 416 -36.05 -2.30 -0.50
N LYS A 417 -37.29 -1.84 -0.30
CA LYS A 417 -38.48 -2.73 -0.38
C LYS A 417 -38.62 -3.45 -1.73
N GLN A 418 -38.05 -2.92 -2.81
CA GLN A 418 -38.12 -3.58 -4.12
C GLN A 418 -37.21 -4.81 -4.21
N GLY A 419 -36.40 -5.07 -3.19
CA GLY A 419 -35.36 -6.07 -3.21
C GLY A 419 -34.08 -5.51 -3.84
N GLY A 420 -33.17 -6.42 -4.18
CA GLY A 420 -31.88 -6.10 -4.74
C GLY A 420 -30.98 -7.33 -4.76
N HIS A 421 -29.83 -7.21 -5.40
CA HIS A 421 -28.79 -8.22 -5.32
C HIS A 421 -27.44 -7.55 -5.15
N TRP A 422 -26.53 -8.24 -4.47
CA TRP A 422 -25.14 -7.82 -4.30
C TRP A 422 -24.26 -8.86 -4.97
N ASP A 423 -23.56 -8.45 -6.03
CA ASP A 423 -22.57 -9.26 -6.76
C ASP A 423 -21.15 -8.83 -6.36
N LEU A 424 -20.62 -9.46 -5.31
CA LEU A 424 -19.34 -9.07 -4.72
C LEU A 424 -18.22 -10.00 -5.20
N LYS A 425 -17.79 -9.78 -6.45
CA LYS A 425 -16.79 -10.62 -7.14
C LYS A 425 -15.50 -10.82 -6.34
N LYS A 426 -15.01 -9.77 -5.65
CA LYS A 426 -13.78 -9.79 -4.84
C LYS A 426 -13.79 -10.78 -3.68
N VAL A 427 -14.96 -11.09 -3.12
CA VAL A 427 -15.10 -12.06 -2.02
C VAL A 427 -15.88 -13.30 -2.45
N ALA A 428 -16.25 -13.37 -3.74
CA ALA A 428 -17.08 -14.41 -4.32
C ALA A 428 -18.34 -14.71 -3.47
N VAL A 429 -19.02 -13.63 -3.07
CA VAL A 429 -20.31 -13.68 -2.36
C VAL A 429 -21.40 -13.07 -3.24
N HIS A 430 -22.51 -13.77 -3.35
CA HIS A 430 -23.74 -13.25 -3.94
C HIS A 430 -24.86 -13.23 -2.90
N VAL A 431 -25.53 -12.07 -2.76
CA VAL A 431 -26.68 -11.93 -1.86
C VAL A 431 -27.89 -11.49 -2.66
N LEU A 432 -29.00 -12.22 -2.55
CA LEU A 432 -30.25 -11.88 -3.22
C LEU A 432 -31.34 -11.57 -2.19
N PHE A 433 -31.82 -10.33 -2.24
CA PHE A 433 -32.97 -9.86 -1.49
C PHE A 433 -34.20 -9.85 -2.41
N PRO A 434 -35.18 -10.76 -2.23
CA PRO A 434 -36.40 -10.69 -3.01
C PRO A 434 -37.19 -9.41 -2.67
N PRO A 435 -38.10 -8.97 -3.57
CA PRO A 435 -39.02 -7.88 -3.26
C PRO A 435 -39.75 -8.13 -1.92
N ASP A 436 -39.88 -7.09 -1.11
CA ASP A 436 -40.40 -7.09 0.27
C ASP A 436 -39.59 -7.87 1.31
N ALA A 437 -38.36 -8.31 1.03
CA ALA A 437 -37.49 -8.95 2.02
C ALA A 437 -37.32 -8.08 3.28
N VAL A 438 -37.31 -6.76 3.10
CA VAL A 438 -37.26 -5.76 4.18
C VAL A 438 -38.54 -4.92 4.20
N SER A 439 -39.00 -4.52 5.40
CA SER A 439 -40.25 -3.78 5.59
C SER A 439 -40.14 -2.28 5.25
N LYS A 440 -38.91 -1.76 5.25
CA LYS A 440 -38.49 -0.39 4.90
C LYS A 440 -37.07 -0.46 4.35
N ASP A 441 -36.68 0.58 3.63
CA ASP A 441 -35.32 0.71 3.13
C ASP A 441 -34.36 0.67 4.32
N THR A 442 -33.45 -0.30 4.31
CA THR A 442 -32.64 -0.67 5.47
C THR A 442 -31.17 -0.68 5.06
N ALA A 443 -30.35 0.09 5.79
CA ALA A 443 -28.91 0.02 5.65
C ALA A 443 -28.42 -1.33 6.18
N MET A 444 -27.71 -2.06 5.34
CA MET A 444 -27.17 -3.38 5.63
C MET A 444 -25.70 -3.41 5.23
N ALA A 445 -24.92 -4.19 5.96
CA ALA A 445 -23.51 -4.42 5.68
C ALA A 445 -23.23 -5.91 5.61
N LEU A 446 -22.42 -6.32 4.65
CA LEU A 446 -21.77 -7.62 4.65
C LEU A 446 -20.38 -7.48 5.27
N LEU A 447 -20.13 -8.22 6.34
CA LEU A 447 -18.88 -8.22 7.08
C LEU A 447 -18.19 -9.58 6.94
N ARG A 448 -16.86 -9.59 6.92
CA ARG A 448 -16.02 -10.78 7.02
C ARG A 448 -15.41 -10.87 8.41
N TRP A 449 -15.54 -12.03 9.04
CA TRP A 449 -14.87 -12.33 10.30
C TRP A 449 -13.44 -12.81 10.06
N LYS A 450 -12.52 -12.44 10.96
CA LYS A 450 -11.21 -13.10 11.05
C LYS A 450 -11.41 -14.54 11.51
N SER A 451 -10.84 -15.51 10.78
CA SER A 451 -10.99 -16.94 11.05
C SER A 451 -10.50 -17.36 12.44
N SER A 452 -9.53 -16.65 13.01
CA SER A 452 -9.01 -16.89 14.37
C SER A 452 -9.95 -16.43 15.50
N VAL A 453 -11.00 -15.67 15.17
CA VAL A 453 -11.89 -15.05 16.17
C VAL A 453 -13.30 -15.65 16.15
N CYS A 454 -13.80 -16.06 14.98
CA CYS A 454 -15.12 -16.64 14.85
C CYS A 454 -15.09 -17.76 13.82
N SER A 455 -15.26 -18.99 14.30
CA SER A 455 -15.19 -20.21 13.50
C SER A 455 -16.01 -21.33 14.15
N PRO A 456 -16.72 -22.17 13.39
CA PRO A 456 -17.39 -23.33 13.97
C PRO A 456 -16.38 -24.30 14.60
N PRO A 457 -16.75 -25.02 15.68
CA PRO A 457 -15.90 -26.06 16.24
C PRO A 457 -15.72 -27.19 15.22
N LEU A 458 -14.47 -27.59 14.99
CA LEU A 458 -14.08 -28.59 14.00
C LEU A 458 -13.63 -29.89 14.65
N GLN A 459 -14.03 -31.03 14.08
CA GLN A 459 -13.45 -32.35 14.40
C GLN A 459 -12.14 -32.60 13.63
N GLU A 460 -11.40 -33.66 13.97
CA GLU A 460 -10.06 -33.98 13.38
C GLU A 460 -10.04 -34.08 11.85
N ASN A 461 -11.20 -34.31 11.24
CA ASN A 461 -11.40 -34.52 9.81
C ASN A 461 -12.33 -33.48 9.16
N GLU A 462 -12.58 -32.37 9.85
CA GLU A 462 -13.34 -31.22 9.34
C GLU A 462 -12.40 -30.04 9.07
N ALA A 463 -12.73 -29.24 8.05
CA ALA A 463 -11.99 -28.04 7.70
C ALA A 463 -12.95 -26.94 7.26
N ILE A 464 -12.58 -25.69 7.53
CA ILE A 464 -13.28 -24.52 7.00
C ILE A 464 -12.79 -24.28 5.58
N VAL A 465 -13.75 -24.21 4.67
CA VAL A 465 -13.51 -24.11 3.22
C VAL A 465 -14.02 -22.80 2.62
N SER A 466 -14.51 -21.87 3.44
CA SER A 466 -15.00 -20.56 2.97
C SER A 466 -14.75 -19.48 4.02
N ASN A 467 -14.94 -18.22 3.64
CA ASN A 467 -14.92 -17.11 4.60
C ASN A 467 -16.12 -17.17 5.54
N VAL A 468 -15.92 -16.82 6.80
CA VAL A 468 -17.02 -16.60 7.76
C VAL A 468 -17.57 -15.19 7.55
N VAL A 469 -18.83 -15.09 7.14
CA VAL A 469 -19.47 -13.82 6.79
C VAL A 469 -20.69 -13.52 7.66
N GLU A 470 -20.95 -12.24 7.89
CA GLU A 470 -22.09 -11.74 8.65
C GLU A 470 -22.85 -10.71 7.83
N LEU A 471 -24.17 -10.89 7.70
CA LEU A 471 -25.07 -9.84 7.24
C LEU A 471 -25.55 -9.05 8.46
N SER A 472 -25.02 -7.84 8.59
CA SER A 472 -25.29 -6.94 9.72
C SER A 472 -26.22 -5.79 9.31
N THR A 473 -26.88 -5.19 10.29
CA THR A 473 -27.72 -4.01 10.11
C THR A 473 -27.54 -3.07 11.28
N ASP A 474 -27.73 -1.78 11.03
CA ASP A 474 -27.62 -0.73 12.05
C ASP A 474 -28.80 -0.75 13.05
N ILE A 475 -29.71 -1.73 12.93
CA ILE A 475 -30.88 -1.92 13.81
C ILE A 475 -30.49 -2.82 15.00
N PRO A 476 -30.56 -2.32 16.25
CA PRO A 476 -29.83 -2.94 17.37
C PRO A 476 -30.28 -4.33 17.82
N GLU A 477 -31.48 -4.81 17.48
CA GLU A 477 -31.96 -6.13 17.94
C GLU A 477 -33.21 -6.60 17.18
N GLY A 478 -33.32 -7.91 16.91
CA GLY A 478 -34.54 -8.56 16.42
C GLY A 478 -34.87 -8.33 14.94
N PHE A 479 -33.91 -7.88 14.13
CA PHE A 479 -34.11 -7.74 12.69
C PHE A 479 -34.27 -9.12 12.04
N GLY A 480 -35.45 -9.36 11.47
CA GLY A 480 -35.75 -10.52 10.65
C GLY A 480 -36.20 -10.09 9.27
N PHE A 481 -35.81 -10.85 8.25
CA PHE A 481 -36.34 -10.66 6.92
C PHE A 481 -37.79 -11.14 6.85
N ASN A 482 -38.64 -10.41 6.13
CA ASN A 482 -40.04 -10.83 5.90
C ASN A 482 -40.14 -12.00 4.92
N LYS A 483 -39.10 -12.20 4.10
CA LYS A 483 -38.97 -13.26 3.11
C LYS A 483 -37.57 -13.87 3.19
N GLU A 484 -37.43 -15.09 2.67
CA GLU A 484 -36.15 -15.80 2.61
C GLU A 484 -35.16 -15.04 1.72
N VAL A 485 -33.99 -14.74 2.27
CA VAL A 485 -32.86 -14.11 1.58
C VAL A 485 -31.89 -15.20 1.18
N THR A 486 -31.41 -15.16 -0.06
CA THR A 486 -30.43 -16.14 -0.55
C THR A 486 -29.04 -15.57 -0.40
N LEU A 487 -28.16 -16.33 0.25
CA LEU A 487 -26.74 -16.04 0.38
C LEU A 487 -25.97 -17.19 -0.27
N ALA A 488 -25.20 -16.89 -1.30
CA ALA A 488 -24.27 -17.81 -1.91
C ALA A 488 -22.84 -17.38 -1.58
N ILE A 489 -22.04 -18.34 -1.14
CA ILE A 489 -20.65 -18.14 -0.73
C ILE A 489 -19.83 -19.18 -1.48
N SER A 490 -18.80 -18.69 -2.17
CA SER A 490 -17.74 -19.49 -2.77
C SER A 490 -16.94 -20.28 -1.73
N HIS A 491 -16.45 -21.46 -2.11
CA HIS A 491 -15.66 -22.30 -1.21
C HIS A 491 -14.48 -22.98 -1.93
N SER A 492 -13.39 -23.20 -1.20
CA SER A 492 -12.18 -23.86 -1.68
C SER A 492 -12.21 -25.39 -1.54
N ALA A 493 -13.33 -25.98 -1.12
CA ALA A 493 -13.44 -27.42 -0.93
C ALA A 493 -13.19 -28.18 -2.23
N ALA A 494 -12.19 -29.06 -2.24
CA ALA A 494 -11.98 -30.00 -3.33
C ALA A 494 -13.08 -31.08 -3.32
N ASP A 495 -13.57 -31.46 -4.49
CA ASP A 495 -14.55 -32.53 -4.66
C ASP A 495 -13.92 -33.91 -4.43
N LEU A 496 -13.69 -34.24 -3.15
CA LEU A 496 -13.05 -35.47 -2.70
C LEU A 496 -14.11 -36.48 -2.28
N LYS A 497 -14.04 -37.67 -2.89
CA LYS A 497 -14.94 -38.77 -2.57
C LYS A 497 -14.83 -39.16 -1.08
N GLY A 498 -15.95 -39.03 -0.36
CA GLY A 498 -16.06 -39.35 1.07
C GLY A 498 -16.09 -38.12 2.00
N TYR A 499 -16.03 -36.91 1.44
CA TYR A 499 -16.19 -35.65 2.15
C TYR A 499 -17.46 -34.92 1.66
N GLU A 500 -18.06 -34.08 2.51
CA GLU A 500 -19.21 -33.25 2.18
C GLU A 500 -18.98 -31.80 2.61
N VAL A 501 -19.70 -30.86 1.98
CA VAL A 501 -19.70 -29.44 2.36
C VAL A 501 -20.98 -29.15 3.12
N VAL A 502 -20.83 -28.66 4.35
CA VAL A 502 -21.93 -28.29 5.25
C VAL A 502 -21.88 -26.79 5.53
N VAL A 503 -23.03 -26.12 5.44
CA VAL A 503 -23.16 -24.71 5.82
C VAL A 503 -23.64 -24.64 7.26
N LYS A 504 -22.85 -24.01 8.12
CA LYS A 504 -23.19 -23.78 9.53
C LYS A 504 -23.57 -22.33 9.77
N LYS A 505 -24.55 -22.11 10.66
CA LYS A 505 -24.98 -20.79 11.12
C LYS A 505 -24.72 -20.65 12.61
N LEU A 506 -24.08 -19.56 13.01
CA LEU A 506 -23.94 -19.16 14.41
C LEU A 506 -25.31 -18.70 14.95
N ILE A 507 -25.73 -19.30 16.07
CA ILE A 507 -27.01 -18.97 16.73
C ILE A 507 -26.82 -18.33 18.10
N ASP A 508 -25.70 -18.59 18.76
CA ASP A 508 -25.32 -17.97 20.03
C ASP A 508 -23.83 -17.65 20.01
N LYS A 509 -23.51 -16.36 20.00
CA LYS A 509 -22.13 -15.87 19.97
C LYS A 509 -21.43 -16.02 21.34
N GLU A 510 -22.17 -15.93 22.45
CA GLU A 510 -21.57 -16.01 23.80
C GLU A 510 -21.13 -17.44 24.12
N ASN A 511 -21.90 -18.43 23.64
CA ASN A 511 -21.64 -19.85 23.86
C ASN A 511 -20.98 -20.56 22.66
N ASP A 512 -20.65 -19.82 21.60
CA ASP A 512 -20.08 -20.35 20.33
C ASP A 512 -20.90 -21.52 19.76
N GLU A 513 -22.23 -21.38 19.76
CA GLU A 513 -23.14 -22.42 19.29
C GLU A 513 -23.46 -22.25 17.80
N TRP A 514 -23.15 -23.31 17.04
CA TRP A 514 -23.38 -23.39 15.60
C TRP A 514 -24.34 -24.52 15.27
N VAL A 515 -25.21 -24.30 14.29
CA VAL A 515 -26.14 -25.32 13.77
C VAL A 515 -26.02 -25.45 12.27
N ASP A 516 -26.21 -26.68 11.78
CA ASP A 516 -26.26 -26.95 10.35
C ASP A 516 -27.52 -26.32 9.73
N VAL A 517 -27.37 -25.75 8.54
CA VAL A 517 -28.50 -25.20 7.80
C VAL A 517 -29.19 -26.33 7.03
N ASP A 518 -30.40 -26.68 7.45
CA ASP A 518 -31.20 -27.80 6.91
C ASP A 518 -31.45 -27.76 5.39
N LYS A 519 -31.40 -26.56 4.79
CA LYS A 519 -31.69 -26.33 3.37
C LYS A 519 -30.55 -25.56 2.73
N THR A 520 -29.62 -26.28 2.17
CA THR A 520 -28.66 -25.73 1.22
C THR A 520 -29.10 -26.11 -0.19
N VAL A 521 -29.13 -25.14 -1.08
CA VAL A 521 -29.37 -25.40 -2.50
C VAL A 521 -28.07 -25.16 -3.22
N ASP A 522 -27.73 -26.16 -4.01
CA ASP A 522 -26.64 -26.05 -4.93
C ASP A 522 -27.05 -25.14 -6.10
N PHE A 523 -26.46 -23.94 -6.19
CA PHE A 523 -26.88 -22.90 -7.14
C PHE A 523 -26.85 -23.38 -8.61
N ARG A 524 -25.96 -24.32 -8.89
CA ARG A 524 -25.79 -25.07 -10.15
C ARG A 524 -27.02 -25.81 -10.64
N SER A 525 -27.89 -26.20 -9.71
CA SER A 525 -29.07 -27.03 -9.97
C SER A 525 -30.30 -26.22 -10.39
N LEU A 526 -30.22 -24.90 -10.33
CA LEU A 526 -31.29 -23.97 -10.72
C LEU A 526 -31.15 -23.62 -12.21
N SER A 527 -31.70 -24.46 -13.09
CA SER A 527 -31.66 -24.21 -14.53
C SER A 527 -32.53 -23.01 -14.92
N GLY A 528 -31.92 -21.83 -15.12
CA GLY A 528 -32.65 -20.70 -15.69
C GLY A 528 -31.97 -19.33 -15.58
N LYS A 529 -31.17 -19.00 -16.61
CA LYS A 529 -30.67 -17.66 -17.00
C LYS A 529 -29.50 -17.11 -16.18
N GLY A 530 -28.30 -17.27 -16.77
CA GLY A 530 -27.17 -16.34 -16.70
C GLY A 530 -26.45 -16.25 -15.36
N CYS A 531 -25.13 -16.39 -15.41
CA CYS A 531 -24.15 -16.24 -14.32
C CYS A 531 -23.85 -17.48 -13.47
N PHE A 532 -22.60 -17.92 -13.66
CA PHE A 532 -21.63 -18.60 -12.83
C PHE A 532 -21.97 -19.96 -12.18
N SER A 533 -21.13 -20.91 -12.59
CA SER A 533 -21.09 -22.35 -12.44
C SER A 533 -20.58 -22.80 -11.07
N LEU A 534 -20.88 -24.06 -10.79
CA LEU A 534 -20.15 -24.98 -9.93
C LEU A 534 -20.57 -26.40 -10.57
N ILE A 535 -20.09 -27.60 -10.14
CA ILE A 535 -20.73 -28.95 -10.40
C ILE A 535 -21.04 -29.90 -9.18
N ARG A 536 -22.22 -30.57 -9.12
CA ARG A 536 -22.59 -31.71 -8.20
C ARG A 536 -22.31 -33.07 -8.85
N TYR A 537 -22.06 -34.17 -8.12
CA TYR A 537 -22.75 -35.48 -8.34
C TYR A 537 -22.64 -36.52 -7.19
N PHE A 538 -23.81 -37.15 -6.92
CA PHE A 538 -24.21 -38.37 -6.16
C PHE A 538 -23.47 -38.87 -4.91
#